data_AF-A0A7D9E3Z9-F1
#
_entry.id   AF-A0A7D9E3Z9-F1
#
_cell.length_a   1.000
_cell.length_b   1.000
_cell.length_c   1.000
_cell.angle_alpha   90.00
_cell.angle_beta   90.00
_cell.angle_gamma   90.00
#
_symmetry.space_group_name_H-M   'P 1'
#
loop_
_entity.id
_entity.type
_entity.pdbx_description
1 polymer ?
#
loop_
_entity_poly.entity_id
_entity_poly.type
_entity_poly.pdbx_seq_one_letter_code
_entity_poly.pdbx_strand_id
1 'polypeptide(L)'
;MGKKKGKEPEPPAKDEFDPLQIVSKNPGTVVLMLDSPEETVLQSACEALYMFSEKCEENRQTLLTLGALERLLKHTMSEDKMIRKNATRCLGTMSQNGD
;
A
#
# COMPACT_ATOMS: atom_id res chain seq x y z
N MET A 1 -24.65 15.31 44.39
CA MET A 1 -25.00 14.93 42.99
C MET A 1 -24.23 15.86 42.05
N GLY A 2 -23.03 15.46 41.61
CA GLY A 2 -22.20 16.26 40.71
C GLY A 2 -22.50 15.92 39.26
N LYS A 3 -23.17 16.81 38.54
CA LYS A 3 -23.39 16.68 37.09
C LYS A 3 -22.03 16.73 36.38
N LYS A 4 -21.59 15.59 35.83
CA LYS A 4 -20.50 15.55 34.84
C LYS A 4 -20.96 16.36 33.62
N LYS A 5 -20.30 17.49 33.37
CA LYS A 5 -20.40 18.21 32.09
C LYS A 5 -19.92 17.26 31.00
N GLY A 6 -20.81 16.95 30.05
CA GLY A 6 -20.43 16.27 28.83
C GLY A 6 -19.39 17.13 28.11
N LYS A 7 -18.27 16.50 27.73
CA LYS A 7 -17.35 17.06 26.75
C LYS A 7 -18.13 17.19 25.46
N GLU A 8 -18.45 18.42 25.05
CA GLU A 8 -18.87 18.67 23.67
C GLU A 8 -17.75 18.17 22.75
N PRO A 9 -18.08 17.38 21.70
CA PRO A 9 -17.10 17.04 20.68
C PRO A 9 -16.64 18.36 20.05
N GLU A 10 -15.32 18.61 20.08
CA GLU A 10 -14.73 19.74 19.38
C GLU A 10 -15.20 19.70 17.92
N PRO A 11 -15.64 20.84 17.35
CA PRO A 11 -16.04 20.89 15.96
C PRO A 11 -14.84 20.43 15.11
N PRO A 12 -15.03 19.49 14.16
CA PRO A 12 -13.96 19.04 13.30
C PRO A 12 -13.30 20.25 12.64
N ALA A 13 -11.97 20.29 12.63
CA ALA A 13 -11.20 21.40 12.09
C ALA A 13 -11.64 21.62 10.64
N LYS A 14 -12.13 22.83 10.32
CA LYS A 14 -12.76 23.17 9.03
C LYS A 14 -11.86 23.05 7.78
N ASP A 15 -10.59 22.67 7.97
CA ASP A 15 -9.54 22.60 6.94
C ASP A 15 -8.90 21.20 6.86
N GLU A 16 -9.53 20.18 7.45
CA GLU A 16 -9.07 18.79 7.32
C GLU A 16 -9.53 18.21 5.98
N PHE A 17 -8.65 17.46 5.31
CA PHE A 17 -8.95 16.82 4.04
C PHE A 17 -10.00 15.71 4.25
N ASP A 18 -11.12 15.79 3.54
CA ASP A 18 -12.14 14.74 3.57
C ASP A 18 -11.57 13.44 2.97
N PRO A 19 -11.59 12.31 3.70
CA PRO A 19 -11.04 11.05 3.20
C PRO A 19 -11.69 10.61 1.89
N LEU A 20 -10.87 10.26 0.91
CA LEU A 20 -11.31 9.74 -0.38
C LEU A 20 -11.05 8.23 -0.47
N GLN A 21 -12.03 7.47 -0.96
CA GLN A 21 -11.81 6.08 -1.33
C GLN A 21 -11.11 5.99 -2.68
N ILE A 22 -9.89 5.46 -2.68
CA ILE A 22 -9.10 5.26 -3.89
C ILE A 22 -9.27 3.81 -4.37
N VAL A 23 -9.73 3.65 -5.61
CA VAL A 23 -9.81 2.34 -6.28
C VAL A 23 -9.02 2.40 -7.58
N SER A 24 -7.98 1.58 -7.68
CA SER A 24 -7.19 1.44 -8.90
C SER A 24 -7.44 0.10 -9.58
N LYS A 25 -7.57 0.12 -10.91
CA LYS A 25 -7.63 -1.08 -11.76
C LYS A 25 -6.37 -1.27 -12.61
N ASN A 26 -5.38 -0.38 -12.46
CA ASN A 26 -4.17 -0.38 -13.26
C ASN A 26 -2.96 -0.65 -12.37
N PRO A 27 -2.15 -1.69 -12.63
CA PRO A 27 -0.97 -2.00 -11.82
C PRO A 27 0.06 -0.86 -11.80
N GLY A 28 0.20 -0.09 -12.88
CA GLY A 28 1.08 1.08 -12.93
C GLY A 28 0.69 2.16 -11.92
N THR A 29 -0.61 2.44 -11.79
CA THR A 29 -1.11 3.36 -10.76
C THR A 29 -0.84 2.82 -9.35
N VAL A 30 -1.00 1.52 -9.12
CA VAL A 30 -0.70 0.91 -7.82
C VAL A 30 0.80 0.97 -7.51
N VAL A 31 1.67 0.84 -8.51
CA VAL A 31 3.12 1.06 -8.34
C VAL A 31 3.44 2.49 -7.91
N LEU A 32 2.73 3.50 -8.44
CA LEU A 32 2.87 4.89 -7.99
C LEU A 32 2.37 5.09 -6.55
N MET A 33 1.34 4.35 -6.13
CA MET A 33 0.82 4.40 -4.75
C MET A 33 1.83 3.92 -3.71
N LEU A 34 2.90 3.21 -4.11
CA LEU A 34 4.01 2.87 -3.21
C LEU A 34 4.81 4.10 -2.76
N ASP A 35 4.67 5.26 -3.40
CA ASP A 35 5.33 6.50 -2.95
C ASP A 35 4.41 7.34 -2.02
N SER A 36 3.25 6.80 -1.62
CA SER A 36 2.30 7.48 -0.73
C SER A 36 2.85 7.66 0.69
N PRO A 37 2.58 8.80 1.35
CA PRO A 37 2.87 8.96 2.78
C PRO A 37 1.88 8.23 3.69
N GLU A 38 0.77 7.69 3.16
CA GLU A 38 -0.27 7.04 3.93
C GLU A 38 -0.01 5.52 4.08
N GLU A 39 0.13 5.04 5.31
CA GLU A 39 0.39 3.61 5.58
C GLU A 39 -0.71 2.70 5.04
N THR A 40 -1.98 3.12 5.14
CA THR A 40 -3.13 2.36 4.62
C THR A 40 -3.07 2.19 3.10
N VAL A 41 -2.58 3.21 2.40
CA VAL A 41 -2.35 3.18 0.95
C VAL A 41 -1.20 2.24 0.62
N LEU A 42 -0.09 2.32 1.36
CA LEU A 42 1.07 1.44 1.18
C LEU A 42 0.73 -0.03 1.44
N GLN A 43 -0.01 -0.34 2.50
CA GLN A 43 -0.47 -1.69 2.82
C GLN A 43 -1.30 -2.26 1.66
N SER A 44 -2.29 -1.49 1.20
CA SER A 44 -3.19 -1.88 0.09
C SER A 44 -2.42 -2.07 -1.22
N ALA A 45 -1.48 -1.16 -1.52
CA ALA A 45 -0.67 -1.23 -2.73
C ALA A 45 0.25 -2.47 -2.71
N CYS A 46 1.00 -2.68 -1.63
CA CYS A 46 1.87 -3.84 -1.48
C CYS A 46 1.09 -5.16 -1.57
N GLU A 47 -0.09 -5.25 -0.96
CA GLU A 47 -0.94 -6.44 -1.04
C GLU A 47 -1.44 -6.70 -2.46
N ALA A 48 -1.96 -5.67 -3.13
CA ALA A 48 -2.48 -5.78 -4.49
C ALA A 48 -1.39 -6.19 -5.50
N LEU A 49 -0.19 -5.61 -5.40
CA LEU A 49 0.95 -5.95 -6.27
C LEU A 49 1.45 -7.38 -6.04
N TYR A 50 1.54 -7.78 -4.77
CA TYR A 50 1.86 -9.16 -4.42
C TYR A 50 0.85 -10.14 -5.04
N MET A 51 -0.45 -9.95 -4.85
CA MET A 51 -1.49 -10.80 -5.45
C MET A 51 -1.44 -10.79 -6.98
N PHE A 52 -1.13 -9.65 -7.60
CA PHE A 52 -0.99 -9.53 -9.04
C PHE A 52 0.20 -10.35 -9.56
N SER A 53 1.34 -10.29 -8.87
CA SER A 53 2.57 -11.02 -9.22
C SER A 53 2.43 -12.55 -9.13
N GLU A 54 1.53 -13.07 -8.27
CA GLU A 54 1.30 -14.50 -8.13
C GLU A 54 0.54 -15.14 -9.31
N LYS A 55 -0.16 -14.34 -10.12
CA LYS A 55 -1.06 -14.90 -11.15
C LYS A 55 -0.33 -15.52 -12.33
N CYS A 56 0.73 -14.89 -12.83
CA CYS A 56 1.51 -15.39 -13.96
C CYS A 56 2.85 -14.64 -14.10
N GLU A 57 3.74 -15.17 -14.93
CA GLU A 57 5.06 -14.58 -15.18
C GLU A 57 4.98 -13.21 -15.86
N GLU A 58 4.05 -13.03 -16.79
CA GLU A 58 3.87 -11.77 -17.52
C GLU A 58 3.54 -10.61 -16.57
N ASN A 59 2.81 -10.88 -15.49
CA ASN A 59 2.53 -9.88 -14.46
C ASN A 59 3.80 -9.48 -13.71
N ARG A 60 4.68 -10.43 -13.40
CA ARG A 60 5.98 -10.17 -12.76
C ARG A 60 6.84 -9.29 -13.66
N GLN A 61 6.91 -9.63 -14.95
CA GLN A 61 7.63 -8.84 -15.95
C GLN A 61 7.03 -7.44 -16.12
N THR A 62 5.71 -7.32 -16.05
CA THR A 62 5.01 -6.03 -16.05
C THR A 62 5.44 -5.17 -14.85
N LEU A 63 5.50 -5.72 -13.65
CA LEU A 63 5.94 -4.99 -12.45
C LEU A 63 7.39 -4.53 -12.54
N LEU A 64 8.28 -5.36 -13.10
CA LEU A 64 9.67 -4.97 -13.37
C LEU A 64 9.73 -3.78 -14.34
N THR A 65 8.97 -3.85 -15.43
CA THR A 65 8.90 -2.80 -16.46
C THR A 65 8.36 -1.47 -15.91
N LEU A 66 7.42 -1.55 -14.96
CA LEU A 66 6.85 -0.38 -14.28
C LEU A 66 7.77 0.22 -13.20
N GLY A 67 8.94 -0.36 -12.96
CA GLY A 67 9.88 0.12 -11.95
C GLY A 67 9.39 -0.15 -10.51
N ALA A 68 8.67 -1.24 -10.29
CA ALA A 68 8.20 -1.61 -8.95
C ALA A 68 9.34 -2.06 -8.02
N LEU A 69 10.45 -2.58 -8.58
CA LEU A 69 11.54 -3.20 -7.83
C LEU A 69 12.14 -2.25 -6.77
N GLU A 70 12.55 -1.05 -7.17
CA GLU A 70 13.21 -0.11 -6.26
C GLU A 70 12.26 0.35 -5.13
N ARG A 71 11.00 0.60 -5.47
CA ARG A 71 9.98 1.02 -4.51
C ARG A 71 9.67 -0.09 -3.50
N LEU A 72 9.47 -1.32 -3.98
CA LEU A 72 9.22 -2.47 -3.12
C LEU A 72 10.43 -2.77 -2.21
N LEU A 73 11.66 -2.63 -2.71
CA LEU A 73 12.87 -2.79 -1.90
C LEU A 73 12.91 -1.81 -0.72
N LYS A 74 12.56 -0.53 -0.94
CA LYS A 74 12.48 0.47 0.15
C LYS A 74 11.49 0.03 1.24
N HIS A 75 10.34 -0.52 0.84
CA HIS A 75 9.29 -0.97 1.76
C HIS A 75 9.62 -2.24 2.55
N THR A 76 10.66 -2.99 2.17
CA THR A 76 11.14 -4.13 3.00
C THR A 76 11.75 -3.67 4.33
N MET A 77 12.13 -2.40 4.43
CA MET A 77 12.66 -1.79 5.65
C MET A 77 11.59 -0.99 6.42
N SER A 78 10.33 -1.03 5.99
CA SER A 78 9.24 -0.36 6.70
C SER A 78 9.08 -0.92 8.11
N GLU A 79 8.75 -0.07 9.09
CA GLU A 79 8.44 -0.49 10.46
C GLU A 79 7.14 -1.30 10.50
N ASP A 80 6.17 -0.94 9.66
CA ASP A 80 4.91 -1.65 9.51
C ASP A 80 5.13 -3.09 9.03
N LYS A 81 4.68 -4.04 9.85
CA LYS A 81 4.85 -5.48 9.61
C LYS A 81 4.12 -5.96 8.36
N MET A 82 2.96 -5.39 8.05
CA MET A 82 2.15 -5.77 6.89
C MET A 82 2.78 -5.28 5.59
N ILE A 83 3.21 -4.01 5.55
CA ILE A 83 3.92 -3.41 4.41
C ILE A 83 5.19 -4.23 4.12
N ARG A 84 6.03 -4.45 5.14
CA ARG A 84 7.26 -5.22 5.01
C ARG A 84 7.02 -6.64 4.52
N LYS A 85 6.06 -7.35 5.11
CA LYS A 85 5.72 -8.72 4.72
C LYS A 85 5.28 -8.79 3.25
N ASN A 86 4.36 -7.92 2.84
CA ASN A 86 3.80 -7.93 1.49
C ASN A 86 4.84 -7.52 0.44
N ALA A 87 5.67 -6.51 0.74
CA ALA A 87 6.77 -6.10 -0.13
C ALA A 87 7.77 -7.24 -0.35
N THR A 88 8.22 -7.89 0.74
CA THR A 88 9.13 -9.04 0.65
C THR A 88 8.51 -10.20 -0.13
N ARG A 89 7.22 -10.49 0.07
CA ARG A 89 6.53 -11.55 -0.66
C ARG A 89 6.40 -11.23 -2.14
N CYS A 90 6.06 -9.99 -2.50
CA CYS A 90 5.98 -9.54 -3.88
C CYS A 90 7.34 -9.70 -4.58
N LEU A 91 8.42 -9.25 -3.95
CA LEU A 91 9.79 -9.42 -4.46
C LEU A 91 10.16 -10.90 -4.63
N GLY A 92 9.83 -11.73 -3.65
CA GLY A 92 10.04 -13.18 -3.72
C GLY A 92 9.33 -13.80 -4.92
N THR A 93 8.04 -13.49 -5.13
CA THR A 93 7.28 -13.97 -6.28
C THR A 93 7.84 -13.45 -7.60
N MET A 94 8.28 -12.19 -7.65
CA MET A 94 8.92 -11.61 -8.85
C MET A 94 10.27 -12.27 -9.18
N SER A 95 10.95 -12.87 -8.21
CA SER A 95 12.23 -13.57 -8.39
C SER A 95 12.10 -15.05 -8.77
N GLN A 96 10.88 -15.59 -8.79
CA GLN A 96 10.63 -16.96 -9.23
C GLN A 96 10.70 -17.03 -10.75
N ASN A 97 11.62 -17.84 -11.26
CA ASN A 97 11.64 -18.25 -12.67
C ASN A 97 10.76 -19.50 -12.83
N GLY A 98 10.05 -19.63 -13.95
CA GLY A 98 9.39 -20.88 -14.31
C GLY A 98 10.44 -21.96 -14.58
N ASP A 99 10.27 -23.15 -14.02
CA ASP A 99 11.04 -24.35 -14.38
C ASP A 99 10.77 -24.77 -15.83
#